data_AF-A0A9P4G8B5-F1
#
_entry.id   AF-A0A9P4G8B5-F1
#
_cell.length_a   1.000
_cell.length_b   1.000
_cell.length_c   1.000
_cell.angle_alpha   90.00
_cell.angle_beta   90.00
_cell.angle_gamma   90.00
#
_symmetry.space_group_name_H-M   'P 1'
#
loop_
_entity.id
_entity.type
_entity.pdbx_description
1 polymer ?
#
loop_
_entity_poly.entity_id
_entity_poly.type
_entity_poly.pdbx_seq_one_letter_code
_entity_poly.pdbx_strand_id
1 'polypeptide(L)'
;MSVGRKACFSIPILATDAQVKEEQEEHEEHEEQAEQEEQDSPNSSSGSEPSTPPTPPADDHVDLLEDYSLKSSNALPSGPYVETQDYCGHSYVHLNEDYDRRLCWSNDPDHLYLATYFRQEPPNLANDFKVNGLCPVVKEDDSDKFILRDAKGRYYIWDAWDGYLRRVTDIWTQGFDSQEQVIENLLIYLSWVEEEADVIYRNREED
;
A
#
# COMPACT_ATOMS: atom_id res chain seq x y z
N MET A 1 19.50 -37.17 57.04
CA MET A 1 20.60 -37.31 56.05
C MET A 1 20.47 -36.09 55.13
N SER A 2 21.38 -35.11 55.09
CA SER A 2 22.74 -35.14 54.52
C SER A 2 22.75 -35.50 53.02
N VAL A 3 23.35 -34.75 52.08
CA VAL A 3 23.96 -33.39 52.02
C VAL A 3 23.90 -32.95 50.54
N GLY A 4 24.00 -31.66 50.18
CA GLY A 4 24.23 -31.30 48.77
C GLY A 4 24.21 -29.80 48.40
N ARG A 5 25.26 -29.05 48.73
CA ARG A 5 25.48 -27.67 48.21
C ARG A 5 26.42 -27.69 46.99
N LYS A 6 26.22 -26.76 46.05
CA LYS A 6 27.23 -25.98 45.27
C LYS A 6 26.46 -25.09 44.28
N ALA A 7 26.49 -23.76 44.29
CA ALA A 7 27.56 -22.75 44.36
C ALA A 7 28.08 -22.30 42.97
N CYS A 8 27.63 -21.09 42.60
CA CYS A 8 28.19 -20.02 41.77
C CYS A 8 29.33 -20.31 40.78
N PHE A 9 29.21 -19.73 39.57
CA PHE A 9 30.27 -18.90 38.98
C PHE A 9 29.67 -17.75 38.15
N SER A 10 30.25 -16.57 38.28
CA SER A 10 29.99 -15.39 37.43
C SER A 10 31.28 -15.01 36.72
N ILE A 11 31.21 -14.65 35.44
CA ILE A 11 32.26 -13.88 34.74
C ILE A 11 31.56 -12.86 33.83
N PRO A 12 31.76 -11.55 34.02
CA PRO A 12 31.41 -10.54 33.03
C PRO A 12 32.49 -10.48 31.94
N ILE A 13 32.10 -10.29 30.68
CA ILE A 13 33.05 -9.96 29.61
C ILE A 13 33.14 -8.44 29.50
N LEU A 14 34.37 -7.95 29.46
CA LEU A 14 34.75 -6.54 29.48
C LEU A 14 34.52 -5.85 28.14
N ALA A 15 34.31 -4.54 28.21
CA ALA A 15 34.34 -3.64 27.05
C ALA A 15 35.76 -3.49 26.47
N THR A 16 35.83 -3.09 25.20
CA THR A 16 37.04 -2.56 24.57
C THR A 16 36.72 -1.28 23.81
N ASP A 17 37.01 -0.13 24.45
CA ASP A 17 37.17 1.17 23.80
C ASP A 17 38.61 1.31 23.25
N ALA A 18 38.74 1.64 21.94
CA ALA A 18 39.89 2.30 21.29
C ALA A 18 39.58 2.42 19.77
N GLN A 19 39.21 3.57 19.21
CA GLN A 19 40.02 4.76 18.86
C GLN A 19 41.11 4.57 17.76
N VAL A 20 40.73 4.85 16.50
CA VAL A 20 41.47 5.49 15.39
C VAL A 20 40.39 6.06 14.43
N LYS A 21 40.27 7.33 14.00
CA LYS A 21 40.94 8.64 14.22
C LYS A 21 42.03 9.08 13.20
N GLU A 22 41.79 10.27 12.62
CA GLU A 22 42.66 11.16 11.81
C GLU A 22 42.91 10.84 10.32
N GLU A 23 43.03 11.94 9.53
CA GLU A 23 43.09 12.13 8.05
C GLU A 23 41.70 12.19 7.37
N GLN A 24 41.08 13.32 7.02
CA GLN A 24 41.43 14.75 6.88
C GLN A 24 42.20 15.16 5.60
N GLU A 25 41.62 16.13 4.87
CA GLU A 25 42.17 16.98 3.77
C GLU A 25 42.72 16.32 2.48
N GLU A 26 41.97 16.42 1.38
CA GLU A 26 42.43 16.97 0.07
C GLU A 26 41.33 16.85 -1.02
N HIS A 27 40.63 17.96 -1.34
CA HIS A 27 40.32 18.47 -2.70
C HIS A 27 39.26 19.58 -2.64
N GLU A 28 39.72 20.77 -2.24
CA GLU A 28 39.06 22.04 -2.51
C GLU A 28 39.78 22.67 -3.72
N GLU A 29 39.33 22.36 -4.95
CA GLU A 29 39.73 23.10 -6.16
C GLU A 29 38.82 22.73 -7.34
N HIS A 30 37.84 23.59 -7.65
CA HIS A 30 37.43 23.97 -9.02
C HIS A 30 36.31 25.02 -8.96
N GLU A 31 36.66 26.23 -8.52
CA GLU A 31 35.91 27.45 -8.82
C GLU A 31 36.36 28.00 -10.20
N GLU A 32 35.60 28.95 -10.73
CA GLU A 32 36.02 29.94 -11.74
C GLU A 32 36.07 29.55 -13.25
N GLN A 33 34.92 29.72 -13.90
CA GLN A 33 34.72 30.54 -15.12
C GLN A 33 33.20 30.79 -15.27
N ALA A 34 32.68 32.02 -15.21
CA ALA A 34 32.83 33.14 -16.16
C ALA A 34 32.31 32.77 -17.58
N GLU A 35 31.44 33.53 -18.25
CA GLU A 35 30.85 34.86 -17.98
C GLU A 35 29.57 35.07 -18.84
N GLN A 36 28.74 36.05 -18.44
CA GLN A 36 27.91 36.95 -19.28
C GLN A 36 27.18 36.44 -20.55
N GLU A 37 25.86 36.65 -20.60
CA GLU A 37 25.26 37.55 -21.61
C GLU A 37 23.92 38.12 -21.12
N GLU A 38 23.87 39.44 -20.85
CA GLU A 38 22.63 40.22 -20.80
C GLU A 38 22.16 40.50 -22.24
N GLN A 39 20.87 40.30 -22.55
CA GLN A 39 20.18 41.16 -23.51
C GLN A 39 18.75 41.48 -23.06
N ASP A 40 18.50 42.78 -22.88
CA ASP A 40 17.18 43.38 -22.75
C ASP A 40 16.28 43.05 -23.96
N SER A 41 14.99 42.83 -23.68
CA SER A 41 13.93 43.66 -24.29
C SER A 41 12.55 43.40 -23.67
N PRO A 42 11.80 44.44 -23.27
CA PRO A 42 10.41 44.29 -22.84
C PRO A 42 9.46 44.34 -24.05
N ASN A 43 8.38 43.56 -24.02
CA ASN A 43 7.17 43.98 -24.74
C ASN A 43 5.90 43.46 -24.07
N SER A 44 4.94 44.37 -23.89
CA SER A 44 3.63 44.10 -23.31
C SER A 44 2.71 43.44 -24.32
N SER A 45 1.86 42.50 -23.88
CA SER A 45 0.48 42.49 -24.38
C SER A 45 -0.50 41.84 -23.41
N SER A 46 -1.74 42.33 -23.45
CA SER A 46 -2.86 41.89 -22.63
C SER A 46 -3.59 40.71 -23.28
N GLY A 47 -4.02 39.73 -22.48
CA GLY A 47 -4.71 38.53 -22.96
C GLY A 47 -5.32 37.71 -21.84
N SER A 48 -6.35 38.24 -21.19
CA SER A 48 -7.18 37.45 -20.25
C SER A 48 -8.18 36.60 -21.02
N GLU A 49 -7.79 35.39 -21.42
CA GLU A 49 -8.73 34.36 -21.85
C GLU A 49 -9.15 33.47 -20.66
N PRO A 50 -10.45 33.14 -20.53
CA PRO A 50 -10.90 32.20 -19.50
C PRO A 50 -10.48 30.78 -19.90
N SER A 51 -9.65 30.13 -19.08
CA SER A 51 -9.31 28.72 -19.24
C SER A 51 -10.55 27.84 -19.02
N THR A 52 -11.26 27.51 -20.10
CA THR A 52 -12.14 26.34 -20.12
C THR A 52 -11.29 25.09 -19.83
N PRO A 53 -11.76 24.17 -18.97
CA PRO A 53 -11.06 22.91 -18.75
C PRO A 53 -10.94 22.14 -20.08
N PRO A 54 -9.88 21.34 -20.28
CA PRO A 54 -9.75 20.52 -21.47
C PRO A 54 -10.91 19.53 -21.54
N THR A 55 -11.70 19.62 -22.60
CA THR A 55 -12.65 18.56 -22.95
C THR A 55 -11.85 17.29 -23.20
N PRO A 56 -12.15 16.14 -22.54
CA PRO A 56 -11.53 14.88 -22.91
C PRO A 56 -11.81 14.58 -24.39
N PRO A 57 -10.90 13.90 -25.10
CA PRO A 57 -11.15 13.50 -26.47
C PRO A 57 -12.47 12.72 -26.53
N ALA A 58 -13.28 12.99 -27.55
CA ALA A 58 -14.42 12.13 -27.84
C ALA A 58 -13.87 10.78 -28.30
N ASP A 59 -13.92 9.78 -27.43
CA ASP A 59 -13.51 8.41 -27.76
C ASP A 59 -14.37 7.89 -28.91
N ASP A 60 -13.75 7.72 -30.08
CA ASP A 60 -14.31 6.91 -31.15
C ASP A 60 -14.44 5.48 -30.63
N HIS A 61 -15.68 5.01 -30.59
CA HIS A 61 -16.08 3.68 -30.11
C HIS A 61 -15.15 2.57 -30.63
N VAL A 62 -14.34 1.99 -29.73
CA VAL A 62 -13.77 0.65 -29.91
C VAL A 62 -14.74 -0.37 -29.32
N ASP A 63 -15.57 -0.97 -30.18
CA ASP A 63 -16.47 -2.08 -29.84
C ASP A 63 -15.68 -3.33 -29.44
N LEU A 64 -15.24 -3.39 -28.17
CA LEU A 64 -14.37 -4.46 -27.65
C LEU A 64 -14.78 -5.01 -26.27
N LEU A 65 -16.07 -4.91 -25.91
CA LEU A 65 -16.57 -5.38 -24.60
C LEU A 65 -18.00 -5.98 -24.58
N GLU A 66 -18.53 -6.45 -25.72
CA GLU A 66 -19.89 -7.04 -25.76
C GLU A 66 -20.00 -8.54 -25.37
N ASP A 67 -18.90 -9.28 -25.19
CA ASP A 67 -18.94 -10.76 -25.04
C ASP A 67 -18.70 -11.29 -23.61
N TYR A 68 -18.72 -10.42 -22.58
CA TYR A 68 -18.56 -10.81 -21.17
C TYR A 68 -19.87 -11.10 -20.42
N SER A 69 -20.95 -11.44 -21.14
CA SER A 69 -22.24 -11.82 -20.54
C SER A 69 -22.40 -13.34 -20.30
N LEU A 70 -21.40 -13.98 -19.68
CA LEU A 70 -21.53 -15.35 -19.21
C LEU A 70 -22.24 -15.40 -17.84
N LYS A 71 -23.55 -15.61 -17.91
CA LYS A 71 -24.42 -15.85 -16.75
C LYS A 71 -23.95 -17.03 -15.90
N SER A 72 -23.22 -16.78 -14.82
CA SER A 72 -23.10 -17.73 -13.71
C SER A 72 -24.16 -17.42 -12.67
N SER A 73 -25.39 -17.91 -12.88
CA SER A 73 -26.51 -17.71 -11.96
C SER A 73 -26.48 -18.71 -10.79
N ASN A 74 -25.37 -18.71 -10.04
CA ASN A 74 -25.28 -19.36 -8.73
C ASN A 74 -25.44 -18.31 -7.64
N ALA A 75 -26.69 -18.07 -7.24
CA ALA A 75 -27.02 -17.17 -6.14
C ALA A 75 -26.54 -17.76 -4.80
N LEU A 76 -25.28 -17.52 -4.47
CA LEU A 76 -24.74 -17.67 -3.13
C LEU A 76 -25.38 -16.63 -2.18
N PRO A 77 -25.49 -16.95 -0.88
CA PRO A 77 -26.32 -16.17 0.03
C PRO A 77 -25.75 -14.76 0.22
N SER A 78 -26.60 -13.74 0.02
CA SER A 78 -26.37 -12.35 0.41
C SER A 78 -26.41 -12.19 1.95
N GLY A 79 -25.46 -12.83 2.61
CA GLY A 79 -25.19 -12.67 4.04
C GLY A 79 -24.14 -11.60 4.33
N PRO A 80 -23.91 -11.24 5.60
CA PRO A 80 -22.73 -10.48 5.98
C PRO A 80 -21.47 -11.27 5.58
N TYR A 81 -20.47 -10.54 5.07
CA TYR A 81 -19.26 -11.08 4.43
C TYR A 81 -18.57 -12.18 5.25
N VAL A 82 -18.02 -13.19 4.56
CA VAL A 82 -17.24 -14.27 5.16
C VAL A 82 -15.77 -13.84 5.29
N GLU A 83 -15.46 -13.17 6.40
CA GLU A 83 -14.08 -13.07 6.88
C GLU A 83 -13.56 -14.50 7.11
N THR A 84 -12.52 -14.87 6.37
CA THR A 84 -11.97 -16.24 6.36
C THR A 84 -10.67 -16.25 7.15
N GLN A 85 -10.38 -17.36 7.83
CA GLN A 85 -9.15 -17.53 8.57
C GLN A 85 -8.24 -18.56 7.90
N ASP A 86 -6.94 -18.28 7.84
CA ASP A 86 -5.94 -19.27 7.46
C ASP A 86 -5.82 -20.39 8.53
N TYR A 87 -5.00 -21.41 8.25
CA TYR A 87 -4.74 -22.51 9.19
C TYR A 87 -4.07 -22.06 10.50
N CYS A 88 -3.56 -20.83 10.58
CA CYS A 88 -2.93 -20.21 11.74
C CYS A 88 -3.88 -19.25 12.50
N GLY A 89 -5.10 -19.02 12.00
CA GLY A 89 -6.10 -18.11 12.59
C GLY A 89 -6.02 -16.65 12.12
N HIS A 90 -5.23 -16.31 11.10
CA HIS A 90 -5.15 -14.95 10.56
C HIS A 90 -6.34 -14.66 9.63
N SER A 91 -6.98 -13.52 9.82
CA SER A 91 -8.11 -13.08 9.00
C SER A 91 -7.68 -12.52 7.65
N TYR A 92 -8.41 -12.89 6.59
CA TYR A 92 -8.36 -12.28 5.26
C TYR A 92 -9.75 -12.28 4.62
N VAL A 93 -9.92 -11.48 3.57
CA VAL A 93 -11.14 -11.45 2.77
C VAL A 93 -10.98 -12.40 1.59
N HIS A 94 -11.71 -13.52 1.61
CA HIS A 94 -11.68 -14.49 0.52
C HIS A 94 -12.56 -14.03 -0.64
N LEU A 95 -12.03 -14.06 -1.87
CA LEU A 95 -12.75 -13.85 -3.12
C LEU A 95 -13.21 -15.20 -3.70
N ASN A 96 -14.19 -15.19 -4.60
CA ASN A 96 -14.63 -16.42 -5.28
C ASN A 96 -13.46 -17.15 -5.99
N GLU A 97 -13.49 -18.49 -6.06
CA GLU A 97 -12.45 -19.29 -6.76
C GLU A 97 -12.32 -18.93 -8.26
N ASP A 98 -13.41 -18.49 -8.88
CA ASP A 98 -13.47 -17.99 -10.27
C ASP A 98 -12.93 -16.55 -10.41
N TYR A 99 -12.53 -15.88 -9.31
CA TYR A 99 -11.87 -14.57 -9.36
C TYR A 99 -10.45 -14.78 -9.90
N ASP A 100 -10.38 -14.70 -11.23
CA ASP A 100 -9.31 -15.19 -12.06
C ASP A 100 -7.95 -14.55 -11.71
N ARG A 101 -6.85 -15.30 -11.86
CA ARG A 101 -5.46 -14.87 -11.55
C ARG A 101 -4.91 -13.86 -12.57
N ARG A 102 -5.78 -12.98 -13.08
CA ARG A 102 -5.45 -11.93 -14.04
C ARG A 102 -4.74 -10.79 -13.31
N LEU A 103 -4.03 -9.96 -14.08
CA LEU A 103 -3.43 -8.70 -13.62
C LEU A 103 -2.27 -8.81 -12.62
N CYS A 104 -1.73 -10.01 -12.34
CA CYS A 104 -0.66 -10.23 -11.35
C CYS A 104 -1.07 -9.91 -9.90
N TRP A 105 -2.30 -10.26 -9.50
CA TRP A 105 -2.77 -10.16 -8.10
C TRP A 105 -3.27 -11.51 -7.59
N SER A 106 -3.02 -11.77 -6.29
CA SER A 106 -3.34 -13.02 -5.62
C SER A 106 -4.21 -12.82 -4.37
N ASN A 107 -5.25 -13.66 -4.23
CA ASN A 107 -6.04 -13.85 -3.00
C ASN A 107 -5.55 -15.07 -2.18
N ASP A 108 -4.47 -15.73 -2.60
CA ASP A 108 -3.94 -16.92 -1.93
C ASP A 108 -3.39 -16.56 -0.53
N PRO A 109 -3.89 -17.14 0.57
CA PRO A 109 -3.45 -16.77 1.92
C PRO A 109 -1.94 -16.98 2.15
N ASP A 110 -1.30 -17.91 1.44
CA ASP A 110 0.15 -18.11 1.51
C ASP A 110 0.93 -16.93 0.87
N HIS A 111 0.30 -16.19 -0.05
CA HIS A 111 0.86 -14.99 -0.70
C HIS A 111 0.53 -13.69 0.08
N LEU A 112 -0.53 -13.64 0.88
CA LEU A 112 -0.99 -12.42 1.58
C LEU A 112 -0.13 -11.99 2.79
N TYR A 113 0.97 -12.70 3.09
CA TYR A 113 1.90 -12.42 4.21
C TYR A 113 1.19 -12.20 5.56
N LEU A 114 0.15 -12.99 5.81
CA LEU A 114 -0.72 -12.88 6.99
C LEU A 114 0.07 -12.90 8.31
N ALA A 115 1.01 -13.84 8.42
CA ALA A 115 1.90 -14.00 9.56
C ALA A 115 3.01 -12.93 9.66
N THR A 116 3.06 -11.92 8.78
CA THR A 116 4.04 -10.81 8.83
C THR A 116 3.36 -9.51 9.25
N TYR A 117 2.29 -9.12 8.56
CA TYR A 117 1.67 -7.80 8.72
C TYR A 117 0.30 -7.82 9.41
N PHE A 118 -0.40 -8.96 9.36
CA PHE A 118 -1.82 -9.11 9.75
C PHE A 118 -2.01 -10.07 10.93
N ARG A 119 -1.01 -10.14 11.82
CA ARG A 119 -1.13 -10.86 13.09
C ARG A 119 -2.22 -10.25 13.97
N GLN A 120 -2.97 -11.08 14.69
CA GLN A 120 -3.95 -10.58 15.66
C GLN A 120 -3.30 -9.80 16.82
N GLU A 121 -2.09 -10.19 17.22
CA GLU A 121 -1.32 -9.56 18.30
C GLU A 121 -0.50 -8.36 17.79
N PRO A 122 -0.35 -7.27 18.57
CA PRO A 122 0.56 -6.18 18.23
C PRO A 122 2.04 -6.60 18.30
N PRO A 123 2.95 -5.98 17.52
CA PRO A 123 2.68 -4.95 16.50
C PRO A 123 2.07 -5.56 15.22
N ASN A 124 1.17 -4.81 14.59
CA ASN A 124 0.52 -5.19 13.32
C ASN A 124 0.05 -3.92 12.58
N LEU A 125 -0.25 -4.07 11.29
CA LEU A 125 -0.60 -2.94 10.42
C LEU A 125 -1.86 -2.17 10.89
N ALA A 126 -2.85 -2.89 11.41
CA ALA A 126 -4.09 -2.32 11.94
C ALA A 126 -3.82 -1.34 13.10
N ASN A 127 -2.92 -1.71 14.01
CA ASN A 127 -2.54 -0.88 15.15
C ASN A 127 -1.67 0.33 14.72
N ASP A 128 -0.69 0.11 13.85
CA ASP A 128 0.23 1.15 13.36
C ASP A 128 -0.50 2.35 12.72
N PHE A 129 -1.64 2.10 12.07
CA PHE A 129 -2.47 3.13 11.42
C PHE A 129 -3.79 3.42 12.16
N LYS A 130 -4.05 2.80 13.32
CA LYS A 130 -5.32 2.90 14.07
C LYS A 130 -6.57 2.55 13.22
N VAL A 131 -6.46 1.59 12.30
CA VAL A 131 -7.56 1.10 11.46
C VAL A 131 -8.02 -0.27 11.94
N ASN A 132 -9.17 -0.33 12.62
CA ASN A 132 -9.67 -1.56 13.24
C ASN A 132 -10.14 -2.59 12.20
N GLY A 133 -9.72 -3.85 12.39
CA GLY A 133 -10.07 -4.98 11.53
C GLY A 133 -9.53 -4.87 10.10
N LEU A 134 -8.38 -4.20 9.92
CA LEU A 134 -7.72 -4.10 8.63
C LEU A 134 -7.16 -5.47 8.20
N CYS A 135 -7.80 -6.08 7.21
CA CYS A 135 -7.46 -7.40 6.68
C CYS A 135 -7.08 -7.29 5.19
N PRO A 136 -6.19 -8.16 4.67
CA PRO A 136 -5.86 -8.17 3.25
C PRO A 136 -6.97 -8.80 2.42
N VAL A 137 -7.14 -8.29 1.20
CA VAL A 137 -8.00 -8.85 0.16
C VAL A 137 -7.12 -9.46 -0.93
N VAL A 138 -6.24 -8.67 -1.55
CA VAL A 138 -5.31 -9.16 -2.57
C VAL A 138 -3.93 -8.51 -2.42
N LYS A 139 -2.88 -9.22 -2.84
CA LYS A 139 -1.50 -8.73 -2.97
C LYS A 139 -1.07 -8.81 -4.44
N GLU A 140 -0.34 -7.81 -4.93
CA GLU A 140 0.33 -7.87 -6.23
C GLU A 140 1.48 -8.91 -6.20
N ASP A 141 1.63 -9.79 -7.18
CA ASP A 141 2.62 -10.87 -7.13
C ASP A 141 4.07 -10.33 -7.20
N ASP A 142 4.31 -9.33 -8.06
CA ASP A 142 5.65 -8.77 -8.35
C ASP A 142 6.07 -7.59 -7.44
N SER A 143 5.20 -7.13 -6.53
CA SER A 143 5.48 -6.03 -5.59
C SER A 143 5.01 -6.38 -4.16
N ASP A 144 5.21 -5.49 -3.19
CA ASP A 144 4.59 -5.63 -1.86
C ASP A 144 3.42 -4.63 -1.67
N LYS A 145 2.63 -4.44 -2.73
CA LYS A 145 1.38 -3.66 -2.72
C LYS A 145 0.18 -4.57 -2.43
N PHE A 146 -0.75 -4.08 -1.62
CA PHE A 146 -1.92 -4.79 -1.15
C PHE A 146 -3.19 -3.93 -1.30
N ILE A 147 -4.30 -4.56 -1.65
CA ILE A 147 -5.64 -4.02 -1.38
C ILE A 147 -6.15 -4.64 -0.09
N LEU A 148 -6.52 -3.78 0.86
CA LEU A 148 -6.99 -4.14 2.19
C LEU A 148 -8.42 -3.67 2.40
N ARG A 149 -9.07 -4.20 3.43
CA ARG A 149 -10.42 -3.82 3.84
C ARG A 149 -10.53 -3.75 5.37
N ASP A 150 -11.25 -2.76 5.90
CA ASP A 150 -11.49 -2.62 7.34
C ASP A 150 -12.81 -3.26 7.81
N ALA A 151 -13.01 -3.31 9.13
CA ALA A 151 -14.26 -3.80 9.74
C ALA A 151 -15.52 -2.99 9.41
N LYS A 152 -15.39 -1.83 8.72
CA LYS A 152 -16.51 -1.03 8.21
C LYS A 152 -16.78 -1.28 6.73
N GLY A 153 -16.00 -2.16 6.09
CA GLY A 153 -16.08 -2.49 4.68
C GLY A 153 -15.41 -1.48 3.75
N ARG A 154 -14.64 -0.52 4.27
CA ARG A 154 -13.89 0.47 3.49
C ARG A 154 -12.61 -0.14 2.95
N TYR A 155 -12.25 0.24 1.73
CA TYR A 155 -11.06 -0.27 1.05
C TYR A 155 -9.85 0.66 1.23
N TYR A 156 -8.67 0.06 1.19
CA TYR A 156 -7.39 0.73 1.33
C TYR A 156 -6.39 0.14 0.35
N ILE A 157 -5.45 0.96 -0.10
CA ILE A 157 -4.24 0.52 -0.79
C ILE A 157 -3.10 0.70 0.20
N TRP A 158 -2.29 -0.34 0.38
CA TRP A 158 -1.09 -0.27 1.21
C TRP A 158 0.10 -0.76 0.41
N ASP A 159 1.17 0.03 0.44
CA ASP A 159 2.44 -0.33 -0.16
C ASP A 159 3.46 -0.53 0.96
N ALA A 160 4.01 -1.75 1.07
CA ALA A 160 4.93 -2.06 2.15
C ALA A 160 6.32 -1.45 1.94
N TRP A 161 6.66 -1.06 0.71
CA TRP A 161 7.98 -0.50 0.35
C TRP A 161 8.07 0.99 0.72
N ASP A 162 7.09 1.78 0.31
CA ASP A 162 7.01 3.20 0.72
C ASP A 162 6.41 3.37 2.14
N GLY A 163 5.64 2.38 2.58
CA GLY A 163 5.06 2.32 3.91
C GLY A 163 3.83 3.20 4.12
N TYR A 164 3.21 3.75 3.06
CA TYR A 164 1.98 4.54 3.11
C TYR A 164 0.72 3.66 3.01
N LEU A 165 -0.23 3.93 3.90
CA LEU A 165 -1.61 3.43 3.79
C LEU A 165 -2.47 4.53 3.18
N ARG A 166 -3.20 4.23 2.11
CA ARG A 166 -4.13 5.13 1.43
C ARG A 166 -5.55 4.59 1.55
N ARG A 167 -6.51 5.42 1.92
CA ARG A 167 -7.93 5.07 1.97
C ARG A 167 -8.56 5.35 0.61
N VAL A 168 -9.10 4.31 -0.02
CA VAL A 168 -9.90 4.45 -1.24
C VAL A 168 -11.17 5.24 -0.91
N THR A 169 -11.46 6.26 -1.73
CA THR A 169 -12.65 7.11 -1.55
C THR A 169 -13.90 6.43 -2.08
N ASP A 170 -15.07 6.77 -1.52
CA ASP A 170 -16.33 6.05 -1.76
C ASP A 170 -16.72 6.01 -3.25
N ILE A 171 -16.31 7.01 -4.05
CA ILE A 171 -16.56 7.09 -5.50
C ILE A 171 -16.00 5.88 -6.29
N TRP A 172 -14.94 5.24 -5.82
CA TRP A 172 -14.32 4.08 -6.46
C TRP A 172 -14.94 2.74 -6.04
N THR A 173 -15.89 2.76 -5.10
CA THR A 173 -16.48 1.55 -4.47
C THR A 173 -18.01 1.56 -4.45
N GLN A 174 -18.64 2.70 -4.76
CA GLN A 174 -20.09 2.85 -4.82
C GLN A 174 -20.66 2.29 -6.13
N GLY A 175 -21.80 1.59 -6.04
CA GLY A 175 -22.57 1.14 -7.21
C GLY A 175 -22.26 -0.27 -7.70
N PHE A 176 -21.34 -0.98 -7.05
CA PHE A 176 -21.04 -2.38 -7.33
C PHE A 176 -21.86 -3.33 -6.42
N ASP A 177 -22.27 -4.46 -6.96
CA ASP A 177 -23.13 -5.45 -6.28
C ASP A 177 -22.32 -6.53 -5.53
N SER A 178 -21.01 -6.60 -5.75
CA SER A 178 -20.11 -7.64 -5.21
C SER A 178 -18.72 -7.07 -4.87
N GLN A 179 -17.99 -7.76 -4.00
CA GLN A 179 -16.61 -7.39 -3.68
C GLN A 179 -15.68 -7.60 -4.87
N GLU A 180 -15.92 -8.64 -5.67
CA GLU A 180 -15.14 -8.97 -6.86
C GLU A 180 -15.19 -7.81 -7.87
N GLN A 181 -16.37 -7.25 -8.13
CA GLN A 181 -16.52 -6.06 -8.98
C GLN A 181 -15.82 -4.82 -8.41
N VAL A 182 -15.82 -4.64 -7.08
CA VAL A 182 -15.05 -3.55 -6.45
C VAL A 182 -13.56 -3.75 -6.69
N ILE A 183 -13.01 -4.93 -6.37
CA ILE A 183 -11.57 -5.21 -6.57
C ILE A 183 -11.20 -5.09 -8.05
N GLU A 184 -12.01 -5.62 -8.97
CA GLU A 184 -11.79 -5.50 -10.41
C GLU A 184 -11.72 -4.02 -10.86
N ASN A 185 -12.66 -3.19 -10.40
CA ASN A 185 -12.63 -1.75 -10.66
C ASN A 185 -11.37 -1.07 -10.08
N LEU A 186 -10.99 -1.40 -8.84
CA LEU A 186 -9.79 -0.86 -8.21
C LEU A 186 -8.50 -1.27 -8.93
N LEU A 187 -8.43 -2.50 -9.48
CA LEU A 187 -7.28 -2.99 -10.22
C LEU A 187 -7.18 -2.38 -11.63
N ILE A 188 -8.30 -2.22 -12.33
CA ILE A 188 -8.34 -1.60 -13.67
C ILE A 188 -7.89 -0.14 -13.62
N TYR A 189 -8.29 0.60 -12.59
CA TYR A 189 -8.03 2.04 -12.46
C TYR A 189 -6.98 2.39 -11.39
N LEU A 190 -6.14 1.44 -10.97
CA LEU A 190 -5.30 1.54 -9.77
C LEU A 190 -4.50 2.84 -9.66
N SER A 191 -3.88 3.33 -10.75
CA SER A 191 -3.11 4.57 -10.73
C SER A 191 -3.95 5.82 -10.40
N TRP A 192 -5.20 5.86 -10.86
CA TRP A 192 -6.14 6.94 -10.59
C TRP A 192 -6.67 6.85 -9.16
N VAL A 193 -6.96 5.62 -8.71
CA VAL A 193 -7.36 5.35 -7.31
C VAL A 193 -6.26 5.79 -6.34
N GLU A 194 -4.98 5.49 -6.62
CA GLU A 194 -3.85 5.88 -5.76
C GLU A 194 -3.62 7.40 -5.68
N GLU A 195 -3.89 8.13 -6.77
CA GLU A 195 -3.81 9.60 -6.84
C GLU A 195 -4.92 10.28 -6.02
N GLU A 196 -6.15 9.76 -6.09
CA GLU A 196 -7.32 10.32 -5.38
C GLU A 196 -7.52 9.80 -3.95
N ALA A 197 -6.81 8.75 -3.53
CA ALA A 197 -6.97 8.13 -2.22
C ALA A 197 -6.34 8.96 -1.07
N ASP A 198 -7.06 9.05 0.05
CA ASP A 198 -6.61 9.83 1.22
C ASP A 198 -5.45 9.13 1.94
N VAL A 199 -4.30 9.82 2.09
CA VAL A 199 -3.17 9.29 2.87
C VAL A 199 -3.53 9.20 4.35
N ILE A 200 -3.41 8.00 4.92
CA ILE A 200 -3.56 7.73 6.35
C ILE A 200 -2.16 7.70 6.97
N TYR A 201 -1.91 8.62 7.90
CA TYR A 201 -0.62 8.70 8.58
C TYR A 201 -0.51 7.65 9.69
N ARG A 202 0.69 7.06 9.83
CA ARG A 202 1.01 6.18 10.96
C ARG A 202 0.88 6.94 12.28
N ASN A 203 0.45 6.24 13.31
CA ASN A 203 0.37 6.75 14.66
C ASN A 203 1.76 6.88 15.27
N ARG A 204 2.42 8.01 15.03
CA ARG A 204 3.55 8.47 15.84
C ARG A 204 3.01 9.01 17.16
N GLU A 205 2.63 8.11 18.07
CA GLU A 205 2.68 8.48 19.49
C GLU A 205 4.14 8.74 19.84
N GLU A 206 4.39 9.86 20.54
CA GLU A 206 5.74 10.35 20.84
C GLU A 206 6.40 9.44 21.88
N ASP A 207 7.44 8.70 21.46
CA ASP A 207 8.37 7.94 22.33
C ASP A 207 9.21 8.87 23.23
#